data_AF-S4R596-F1
#
_entry.id   AF-S4R596-F1
#
_cell.length_a   1.000
_cell.length_b   1.000
_cell.length_c   1.000
_cell.angle_alpha   90.00
_cell.angle_beta   90.00
_cell.angle_gamma   90.00
#
_symmetry.space_group_name_H-M   'P 1'
#
loop_
_entity.id
_entity.type
_entity.pdbx_description
1 polymer ?
#
loop_
_entity_poly.entity_id
_entity_poly.type
_entity_poly.pdbx_seq_one_letter_code
_entity_poly.pdbx_strand_id
1 'polypeptide(L)'
;LRSVPHGAFDRLGKLQTIPPWEDYLQSVPHGAFDRLGKLQTITLLSNPWDCSRCEVLYLGEWIGANGDKVKASVKSDIAEPDRVT
;
A
#
# COMPACT_ATOMS: atom_id res chain seq x y z
N LEU A 1 11.00 -10.20 11.48
CA LEU A 1 9.85 -9.77 10.66
C LEU A 1 10.38 -9.16 9.39
N ARG A 2 9.86 -9.54 8.23
CA ARG A 2 10.25 -8.89 6.98
C ARG A 2 9.36 -7.66 6.79
N SER A 3 9.98 -6.49 6.83
CA SER A 3 9.32 -5.19 6.69
C SER A 3 10.11 -4.32 5.74
N VAL A 4 9.45 -3.33 5.20
CA VAL A 4 10.07 -2.29 4.40
C VAL A 4 11.02 -1.47 5.29
N PRO A 5 12.18 -1.01 4.80
CA PRO A 5 12.98 -0.06 5.56
C PRO A 5 12.19 1.21 5.90
N HIS A 6 12.38 1.73 7.11
CA HIS A 6 11.79 3.00 7.51
C HIS A 6 12.21 4.12 6.57
N GLY A 7 11.26 4.95 6.15
CA GLY A 7 11.51 6.07 5.24
C GLY A 7 11.81 5.68 3.79
N ALA A 8 11.61 4.42 3.38
CA ALA A 8 11.81 3.97 1.99
C ALA A 8 11.03 4.82 0.97
N PHE A 9 9.92 5.44 1.39
CA PHE A 9 9.05 6.25 0.54
C PHE A 9 9.14 7.76 0.81
N ASP A 10 10.01 8.21 1.70
CA ASP A 10 9.99 9.59 2.21
C ASP A 10 10.23 10.66 1.13
N ARG A 11 10.88 10.26 0.03
CA ARG A 11 11.24 11.14 -1.10
C ARG A 11 10.37 10.90 -2.34
N LEU A 12 9.39 10.01 -2.24
CA LEU A 12 8.58 9.54 -3.38
C LEU A 12 7.20 10.23 -3.44
N GLY A 13 7.11 11.51 -3.07
CA GLY A 13 5.85 12.25 -3.05
C GLY A 13 5.18 12.46 -4.42
N LYS A 14 5.86 12.13 -5.52
CA LYS A 14 5.29 12.13 -6.88
C LYS A 14 4.93 10.73 -7.40
N LEU A 15 5.15 9.69 -6.60
CA LEU A 15 4.89 8.31 -6.99
C LEU A 15 3.38 8.10 -7.12
N GLN A 16 2.96 7.62 -8.29
CA GLN A 16 1.56 7.35 -8.60
C GLN A 16 1.20 5.88 -8.41
N THR A 17 2.16 4.99 -8.67
CA THR A 17 1.97 3.54 -8.64
C THR A 17 3.11 2.90 -7.88
N ILE A 18 2.77 2.05 -6.91
CA ILE A 18 3.72 1.10 -6.33
C ILE A 18 3.57 -0.23 -7.07
N PRO A 19 4.63 -0.76 -7.70
CA PRO A 19 4.57 -2.05 -8.37
C PRO A 19 4.28 -3.18 -7.36
N PRO A 20 3.74 -4.31 -7.82
CA PRO A 20 3.56 -5.47 -6.95
C PRO A 20 4.91 -5.87 -6.35
N TRP A 21 4.92 -6.06 -5.03
CA TRP A 21 6.06 -6.62 -4.35
C TRP A 21 5.98 -8.15 -4.36
N GLU A 22 6.93 -8.79 -5.01
CA GLU A 22 7.22 -10.23 -4.87
C GLU A 22 8.03 -10.51 -3.59
N ASP A 23 7.73 -9.76 -2.53
CA ASP A 23 8.41 -9.89 -1.26
C ASP A 23 7.41 -10.39 -0.22
N TYR A 24 7.82 -11.38 0.57
CA TYR A 24 7.02 -11.94 1.65
C TYR A 24 6.96 -10.96 2.85
N LEU A 25 6.42 -9.76 2.66
CA LEU A 25 6.31 -8.80 3.74
C LEU A 25 5.30 -9.27 4.77
N GLN A 26 5.67 -9.04 6.02
CA GLN A 26 4.87 -9.37 7.19
C GLN A 26 4.32 -8.10 7.85
N SER A 27 4.93 -6.94 7.60
CA SER A 27 4.43 -5.64 8.04
C SER A 27 4.99 -4.51 7.17
N VAL A 28 4.49 -3.29 7.40
CA VAL A 28 5.14 -2.05 6.97
C VAL A 28 5.39 -1.16 8.20
N PRO A 29 6.44 -0.32 8.21
CA PRO A 29 6.64 0.62 9.31
C PRO A 29 5.48 1.61 9.43
N HIS A 30 5.22 2.09 10.65
CA HIS A 30 4.27 3.17 10.86
C HIS A 30 4.65 4.38 10.00
N GLY A 31 3.66 4.93 9.30
CA GLY A 31 3.84 6.10 8.44
C GLY A 31 4.51 5.84 7.11
N ALA A 32 4.77 4.57 6.74
CA ALA A 32 5.47 4.22 5.50
C ALA A 32 4.83 4.85 4.24
N PHE A 33 3.52 5.07 4.23
CA PHE A 33 2.79 5.58 3.08
C PHE A 33 2.35 7.05 3.22
N ASP A 34 2.63 7.70 4.36
CA ASP A 34 2.07 9.02 4.69
C ASP A 34 2.48 10.11 3.69
N ARG A 35 3.65 9.96 3.09
CA ARG A 35 4.19 10.93 2.11
C ARG A 35 3.73 10.67 0.68
N LEU A 36 3.01 9.59 0.41
CA LEU A 36 2.56 9.19 -0.92
C LEU A 36 1.23 9.87 -1.30
N GLY A 37 1.16 11.19 -1.17
CA GLY A 37 -0.07 11.96 -1.39
C GLY A 37 -0.62 11.92 -2.82
N LYS A 38 0.17 11.45 -3.80
CA LYS A 38 -0.23 11.29 -5.22
C LYS A 38 -0.45 9.84 -5.63
N LEU A 39 -0.41 8.91 -4.69
CA LEU A 39 -0.62 7.50 -4.96
C LEU A 39 -2.05 7.27 -5.46
N GLN A 40 -2.16 6.69 -6.66
CA GLN A 40 -3.42 6.30 -7.27
C GLN A 40 -3.72 4.83 -7.05
N THR A 41 -2.67 4.01 -6.95
CA THR A 41 -2.84 2.56 -6.89
C THR A 41 -1.67 1.89 -6.20
N ILE A 42 -2.00 0.88 -5.38
CA ILE A 42 -1.05 -0.04 -4.77
C ILE A 42 -1.57 -1.48 -4.83
N THR A 43 -0.65 -2.42 -5.06
CA THR A 43 -0.92 -3.85 -4.95
C THR A 43 -0.21 -4.41 -3.72
N LEU A 44 -0.98 -4.87 -2.74
CA LEU A 44 -0.49 -5.47 -1.48
C LEU A 44 -0.76 -6.98 -1.40
N LEU A 45 -1.26 -7.57 -2.49
CA LEU A 45 -1.61 -8.98 -2.60
C LEU A 45 -0.37 -9.87 -2.44
N SER A 46 -0.60 -11.14 -2.11
CA SER A 46 0.45 -12.17 -2.03
C SER A 46 1.56 -11.90 -1.00
N ASN A 47 1.26 -11.13 0.05
CA ASN A 47 2.14 -10.87 1.19
C ASN A 47 1.62 -11.59 2.45
N PRO A 48 2.46 -12.32 3.21
CA PRO A 48 2.06 -12.99 4.46
C PRO A 48 2.00 -12.01 5.64
N TRP A 49 1.06 -11.06 5.59
CA TRP A 49 0.86 -10.05 6.64
C TRP A 49 0.67 -10.69 8.01
N ASP A 50 1.51 -10.31 8.97
CA ASP A 50 1.45 -10.81 10.34
C ASP A 50 0.47 -9.96 11.16
N CYS A 51 -0.81 -10.35 11.13
CA CYS A 51 -1.89 -9.68 11.85
C CYS A 51 -1.82 -9.86 13.39
N SER A 52 -0.84 -10.60 13.92
CA SER A 52 -0.74 -10.85 15.36
C SER A 52 0.01 -9.77 16.15
N ARG A 53 0.58 -8.77 15.46
CA ARG A 53 1.44 -7.75 16.08
C ARG A 53 0.90 -6.34 15.92
N CYS A 54 1.21 -5.46 16.87
CA CYS A 54 0.74 -4.08 16.86
C CYS A 54 1.28 -3.27 15.68
N GLU A 55 2.44 -3.61 15.13
CA GLU A 55 3.04 -2.88 14.00
C GLU A 55 2.22 -3.01 12.71
N VAL A 56 1.35 -4.02 12.60
CA VAL A 56 0.44 -4.18 11.44
C VAL A 56 -0.79 -3.26 11.52
N LEU A 57 -1.07 -2.69 12.70
CA LEU A 57 -2.28 -1.86 12.90
C LEU A 57 -2.29 -0.67 11.96
N TYR A 58 -1.14 -0.01 11.78
CA TYR A 58 -1.00 1.07 10.81
C TYR A 58 -1.42 0.64 9.41
N LEU A 59 -1.00 -0.56 8.97
CA LEU A 59 -1.37 -1.07 7.64
C LEU A 59 -2.89 -1.28 7.54
N GLY A 60 -3.51 -1.85 8.56
CA GLY A 60 -4.96 -2.05 8.61
C GLY A 60 -5.74 -0.74 8.55
N GLU A 61 -5.34 0.24 9.38
CA GLU A 61 -5.94 1.58 9.39
C GLU A 61 -5.76 2.29 8.05
N TRP A 62 -4.56 2.23 7.47
CA TRP A 62 -4.26 2.85 6.19
C TRP A 62 -5.07 2.24 5.04
N ILE A 63 -5.20 0.90 5.00
CA ILE A 63 -6.04 0.20 4.02
C ILE A 63 -7.51 0.62 4.19
N GLY A 64 -8.01 0.70 5.42
CA GLY A 64 -9.37 1.16 5.71
C GLY A 64 -9.64 2.59 5.20
N ALA A 65 -8.65 3.48 5.32
CA ALA A 65 -8.75 4.86 4.87
C ALA A 65 -8.49 5.06 3.35
N ASN A 66 -7.87 4.10 2.67
CA ASN A 66 -7.42 4.21 1.26
C ASN A 66 -7.88 3.02 0.41
N GLY A 67 -9.03 2.42 0.74
CA GLY A 67 -9.51 1.19 0.09
C GLY A 67 -9.70 1.31 -1.42
N ASP A 68 -9.98 2.52 -1.92
CA ASP A 68 -10.07 2.88 -3.34
C ASP A 68 -8.75 2.70 -4.10
N LYS A 69 -7.61 2.81 -3.40
CA LYS A 69 -6.26 2.66 -3.99
C LYS A 69 -5.75 1.22 -3.97
N VAL A 70 -6.36 0.34 -3.16
CA VAL A 70 -5.86 -1.03 -2.93
C VAL A 70 -6.48 -1.99 -3.94
N LYS A 71 -5.64 -2.60 -4.79
CA LYS A 71 -6.10 -3.62 -5.74
C LYS A 71 -6.44 -4.92 -5.02
N ALA A 72 -7.74 -5.26 -5.00
CA ALA A 72 -8.28 -6.43 -4.30
C ALA A 72 -8.14 -7.74 -5.09
N SER A 73 -7.99 -7.70 -6.42
CA SER A 73 -7.60 -8.86 -7.21
C SER A 73 -6.93 -8.45 -8.53
N VAL A 74 -6.19 -9.38 -9.16
CA VAL A 74 -5.58 -9.17 -10.50
C VAL A 74 -6.66 -8.90 -11.58
N LYS A 75 -7.92 -9.20 -11.28
CA LYS A 75 -9.10 -8.99 -12.13
C LYS A 75 -10.14 -8.04 -11.52
N SER A 76 -9.82 -7.31 -10.45
CA SER A 76 -10.80 -6.36 -9.91
C SER A 76 -10.76 -5.13 -10.79
N ASP A 77 -11.70 -5.10 -11.75
CA ASP A 77 -12.17 -3.94 -12.49
C ASP A 77 -12.76 -2.91 -11.51
N ILE A 78 -11.94 -2.38 -10.60
CA ILE A 78 -12.28 -1.17 -9.87
C ILE A 78 -12.12 -0.07 -10.91
N ALA A 79 -13.26 0.47 -11.34
CA ALA A 79 -13.42 1.39 -12.45
C ALA A 79 -12.28 2.43 -12.51
N GLU A 80 -11.80 2.66 -13.73
CA GLU A 80 -10.91 3.77 -14.09
C GLU A 80 -11.35 5.04 -13.35
N PRO A 81 -10.48 5.73 -12.59
CA PRO A 81 -10.84 7.07 -12.13
C PRO A 81 -11.11 7.89 -13.39
N ASP A 82 -12.35 8.36 -13.51
CA ASP A 82 -12.94 8.95 -14.70
C ASP A 82 -11.93 9.80 -15.49
N ARG A 83 -11.91 9.62 -16.82
CA ARG A 83 -11.29 10.55 -17.76
C ARG A 83 -11.75 11.96 -17.39
N VAL A 84 -10.84 12.75 -16.82
CA VAL A 84 -11.04 14.20 -16.67
C VAL A 84 -11.03 14.79 -18.07
N THR A 85 -12.11 15.51 -18.37
CA THR A 85 -12.43 16.18 -19.63
C THR A 85 -11.37 17.19 -20.04
#